data_AF-A0A8S9ZQW0-F1
#
_entry.id   AF-A0A8S9ZQW0-F1
#
_cell.length_a   1.000
_cell.length_b   1.000
_cell.length_c   1.000
_cell.angle_alpha   90.00
_cell.angle_beta   90.00
_cell.angle_gamma   90.00
#
_symmetry.space_group_name_H-M   'P 1'
#
loop_
_entity.id
_entity.type
_entity.pdbx_description
1 polymer ?
#
loop_
_entity_poly.entity_id
_entity_poly.type
_entity_poly.pdbx_seq_one_letter_code
_entity_poly.pdbx_strand_id
1 'polypeptide(L)' 'MIQYFVECGKCNNCGENTTKICKNCRNVYYCNEECQEMDWFRGHKYYCKNFIRGKEKV' A
#
# COMPACT_ATOMS: atom_id res chain seq x y z
N MET A 1 -7.99 -5.57 28.28
CA MET A 1 -8.47 -5.89 26.91
C MET A 1 -7.64 -5.06 25.94
N ILE A 2 -6.58 -5.64 25.37
CA ILE A 2 -5.70 -4.91 24.45
C ILE A 2 -6.35 -5.01 23.08
N GLN A 3 -6.88 -3.89 22.59
CA GLN A 3 -7.44 -3.79 21.25
C GLN A 3 -6.25 -3.80 20.30
N TYR A 4 -5.85 -4.99 19.83
CA TYR A 4 -4.81 -5.18 18.83
C TYR A 4 -5.21 -4.41 17.58
N PHE A 5 -4.67 -3.19 17.42
CA PHE A 5 -4.84 -2.35 16.25
C PHE A 5 -4.05 -3.00 15.10
N VAL A 6 -4.64 -3.99 14.45
CA VAL A 6 -4.13 -4.49 13.18
C VAL A 6 -4.45 -3.40 12.16
N GLU A 7 -3.46 -2.58 11.83
CA GLU A 7 -3.54 -1.66 10.68
C GLU A 7 -3.66 -2.50 9.40
N CYS A 8 -4.89 -2.94 9.11
CA CYS A 8 -5.27 -3.53 7.84
C CYS A 8 -5.72 -2.40 6.92
N GLY A 9 -4.97 -2.19 5.84
CA GLY A 9 -5.39 -1.27 4.78
C GLY A 9 -6.48 -1.88 3.92
N LYS A 10 -7.17 -1.07 3.13
CA LYS A 10 -8.15 -1.55 2.15
C LYS A 10 -7.51 -1.59 0.78
N CYS A 11 -7.74 -2.68 0.05
CA CYS A 11 -7.36 -2.85 -1.34
C CYS A 11 -7.89 -1.69 -2.19
N ASN A 12 -7.01 -0.94 -2.86
CA ASN A 12 -7.43 0.21 -3.68
C ASN A 12 -8.34 -0.19 -4.85
N ASN A 13 -8.20 -1.42 -5.34
CA ASN A 13 -8.96 -1.90 -6.50
C ASN A 13 -10.27 -2.61 -6.13
N CYS A 14 -10.34 -3.21 -4.94
CA CYS A 14 -11.38 -4.17 -4.58
C CYS A 14 -12.06 -3.91 -3.23
N GLY A 15 -11.50 -3.04 -2.38
CA GLY A 15 -12.07 -2.68 -1.08
C GLY A 15 -11.86 -3.69 0.04
N GLU A 16 -11.37 -4.90 -0.28
CA GLU A 16 -11.04 -5.96 0.67
C GLU A 16 -9.98 -5.53 1.68
N ASN A 17 -10.11 -5.99 2.93
CA ASN A 17 -9.11 -5.77 3.96
C ASN A 17 -7.84 -6.55 3.63
N THR A 18 -6.70 -5.86 3.59
CA THR A 18 -5.42 -6.46 3.28
C THR A 18 -4.30 -5.84 4.09
N THR A 19 -3.32 -6.67 4.43
CA THR A 19 -2.07 -6.25 5.07
C THR A 19 -0.96 -6.03 4.04
N LYS A 20 -1.22 -6.36 2.77
CA LYS A 20 -0.25 -6.24 1.68
C LYS A 20 -0.28 -4.81 1.15
N ILE A 21 0.88 -4.17 1.24
CA ILE A 21 1.12 -2.81 0.78
C ILE A 21 2.15 -2.84 -0.34
N CYS A 22 2.08 -1.89 -1.28
CA CYS A 22 3.10 -1.77 -2.32
C CYS A 22 4.49 -1.60 -1.65
N LYS A 23 5.42 -2.52 -1.94
CA LYS A 23 6.74 -2.54 -1.27
C LYS A 23 7.60 -1.31 -1.57
N ASN A 24 7.36 -0.66 -2.71
CA ASN A 24 8.11 0.50 -3.19
C ASN A 24 7.63 1.80 -2.53
N CYS A 25 6.36 2.16 -2.71
CA CYS A 25 5.83 3.42 -2.18
C CYS A 25 5.27 3.31 -0.76
N ARG A 26 4.89 2.09 -0.31
CA ARG A 26 4.23 1.80 0.97
C ARG A 26 3.08 2.77 1.28
N ASN A 27 2.35 3.19 0.25
CA ASN A 27 1.28 4.17 0.36
C ASN A 27 -0.10 3.60 -0.01
N VAL A 28 -0.13 2.51 -0.76
CA VAL A 28 -1.36 1.89 -1.27
C VAL A 28 -1.35 0.40 -0.97
N TYR A 29 -2.54 -0.12 -0.65
CA TYR A 29 -2.76 -1.50 -0.27
C TYR A 29 -3.45 -2.28 -1.39
N TYR A 30 -3.08 -3.55 -1.56
CA TYR A 30 -3.63 -4.44 -2.59
C TYR A 30 -3.78 -5.85 -2.04
N CYS A 31 -4.93 -6.50 -2.26
CA CYS A 31 -5.15 -7.86 -1.76
C CYS A 31 -4.23 -8.91 -2.44
N ASN A 32 -3.90 -8.67 -3.71
CA ASN A 32 -3.12 -9.55 -4.57
C ASN A 32 -2.26 -8.74 -5.56
N GLU A 33 -1.33 -9.43 -6.24
CA GLU A 33 -0.45 -8.83 -7.24
C GLU A 33 -1.25 -8.35 -8.47
N GLU A 34 -2.32 -9.04 -8.85
CA GLU A 34 -3.20 -8.62 -9.95
C GLU A 34 -3.81 -7.23 -9.72
N CYS A 35 -4.28 -6.92 -8.50
CA CYS A 35 -4.79 -5.60 -8.15
C CYS A 35 -3.70 -4.54 -8.17
N GLN A 36 -2.48 -4.90 -7.79
CA GLN A 36 -1.33 -4.02 -7.91
C GLN A 36 -0.99 -3.75 -9.37
N GLU A 37 -0.96 -4.78 -10.22
CA GLU A 37 -0.67 -4.64 -11.65
C GLU A 37 -1.75 -3.86 -12.40
N MET A 38 -3.03 -4.13 -12.13
CA MET A 38 -4.14 -3.35 -12.68
C MET A 38 -3.98 -1.86 -12.36
N ASP A 39 -3.66 -1.52 -11.11
CA ASP A 39 -3.42 -0.12 -10.72
C ASP A 39 -2.08 0.41 -11.31
N TRP A 40 -1.07 -0.45 -11.45
CA TRP A 40 0.21 -0.15 -12.12
C TRP A 40 0.00 0.33 -13.56
N PHE A 41 -0.80 -0.39 -14.34
CA PHE A 41 -1.16 0.01 -15.70
C PHE A 41 -2.07 1.24 -15.75
N ARG A 42 -2.99 1.40 -14.78
CA ARG A 42 -3.86 2.58 -14.68
C ARG A 42 -3.09 3.87 -14.42
N GLY A 43 -1.95 3.79 -13.75
CA GLY A 43 -1.10 4.95 -13.54
C GLY A 43 -0.28 4.92 -12.25
N HIS A 44 -0.42 3.89 -11.41
CA HIS A 44 0.37 3.73 -10.20
C HIS A 44 1.87 3.83 -10.48
N LYS A 45 2.34 3.35 -11.64
CA LYS A 45 3.74 3.50 -12.06
C LYS A 45 4.27 4.93 -12.08
N TYR A 46 3.42 5.93 -12.34
CA TYR A 46 3.84 7.34 -12.45
C TYR A 46 3.93 8.02 -11.07
N TYR A 47 3.09 7.60 -10.12
CA TYR A 47 3.01 8.19 -8.79
C TYR A 47 3.52 7.27 -7.68
N CYS A 48 3.97 6.06 -8.01
CA CYS A 48 4.72 5.15 -7.14
C CYS A 48 6.11 5.75 -6.89
N LYS A 49 6.12 6.87 -6.16
CA LYS A 49 7.32 7.48 -5.63
C LYS A 49 7.80 6.56 -4.51
N ASN A 50 9.04 6.08 -4.62
CA ASN A 50 9.73 5.45 -3.50
C ASN A 50 9.79 6.50 -2.38
N PHE A 51 8.85 6.47 -1.46
CA PHE A 51 8.98 7.13 -0.17
C PHE A 51 10.01 6.32 0.61
N ILE A 52 11.28 6.46 0.24
CA ILE A 52 12.38 6.17 1.15
C ILE A 52 12.19 7.21 2.24
N ARG A 53 11.57 6.79 3.35
CA ARG A 53 11.36 7.62 4.53
C ARG A 53 12.74 8.04 5.01
N GLY A 54 13.21 9.19 4.52
CA GLY A 54 14.39 9.87 5.02
C GLY A 54 14.15 10.05 6.51
N LYS A 55 15.04 9.47 7.30
CA LYS A 55 15.03 9.59 8.75
C LYS A 55 14.94 11.07 9.11
N GLU A 56 13.88 11.43 9.82
CA GLU A 56 13.86 12.64 10.65
C GLU A 56 15.06 12.54 11.59
N LYS A 57 16.10 13.35 11.31
CA LYS A 57 17.15 13.64 12.29
C LYS A 57 16.71 14.94 12.97
N VAL A 58 16.35 14.77 14.24
CA VAL A 58 16.45 15.68 15.39
C VAL A 58 17.07 17.04 15.09
#